data_AF-A0A7S1YZR3-F1
#
_entry.id   AF-A0A7S1YZR3-F1
#
_cell.length_a   1.000
_cell.length_b   1.000
_cell.length_c   1.000
_cell.angle_alpha   90.00
_cell.angle_beta   90.00
_cell.angle_gamma   90.00
#
_symmetry.space_group_name_H-M   'P 1'
#
loop_
_entity.id
_entity.type
_entity.pdbx_description
1 polymer ?
#
loop_
_entity_poly.entity_id
_entity_poly.type
_entity_poly.pdbx_seq_one_letter_code
_entity_poly.pdbx_strand_id
1 'polypeptide(L)'
;MKPFLSSATTKTLSQRRSFLSSFQRTSSSTTTNNIIQPNPSYVNLSHAPTSYLTSSSAPAVVYNSFLSKSECNALVLDITSKMKRRRYEKGHWDAVITTYKEVELRIPRDFHGTEE
;
A
#
# COMPACT_ATOMS: atom_id res chain seq x y z
N MET A 1 -40.69 -38.88 36.12
CA MET A 1 -39.67 -38.31 35.20
C MET A 1 -40.04 -36.85 34.96
N LYS A 2 -39.17 -35.89 35.29
CA LYS A 2 -39.40 -34.44 35.13
C LYS A 2 -38.60 -33.94 33.91
N PRO A 3 -39.15 -33.09 33.03
CA PRO A 3 -38.39 -32.51 31.93
C PRO A 3 -37.51 -31.35 32.40
N PHE A 4 -36.24 -31.36 32.01
CA PHE A 4 -35.31 -30.24 32.20
C PHE A 4 -35.32 -29.39 30.93
N LEU A 5 -36.09 -28.30 30.94
CA LEU A 5 -36.00 -27.23 29.95
C LEU A 5 -34.84 -26.32 30.34
N SER A 6 -33.81 -26.28 29.50
CA SER A 6 -32.71 -25.32 29.61
C SER A 6 -32.68 -24.47 28.35
N SER A 7 -33.30 -23.29 28.45
CA SER A 7 -33.27 -22.20 27.49
C SER A 7 -31.83 -21.68 27.31
N ALA A 8 -31.22 -21.91 26.15
CA ALA A 8 -29.93 -21.32 25.83
C ALA A 8 -30.12 -19.93 25.21
N THR A 9 -29.82 -18.92 26.02
CA THR A 9 -29.87 -17.49 25.75
C THR A 9 -29.08 -17.09 24.50
N THR A 10 -29.77 -16.49 23.53
CA THR A 10 -29.20 -15.78 22.38
C THR A 10 -28.33 -14.62 22.87
N LYS A 11 -27.01 -14.70 22.68
CA LYS A 11 -26.11 -13.55 22.85
C LYS A 11 -26.09 -12.75 21.55
N THR A 12 -26.90 -11.71 21.49
CA THR A 12 -26.84 -10.64 20.50
C THR A 12 -25.53 -9.88 20.68
N LEU A 13 -24.57 -10.08 19.79
CA LEU A 13 -23.33 -9.29 19.73
C LEU A 13 -23.59 -8.00 18.95
N SER A 14 -24.38 -7.11 19.55
CA SER A 14 -24.41 -5.70 19.15
C SER A 14 -23.34 -4.98 19.95
N GLN A 15 -22.21 -4.65 19.32
CA GLN A 15 -21.45 -3.46 19.69
C GLN A 15 -20.53 -3.05 18.53
N ARG A 16 -21.01 -2.01 17.83
CA ARG A 16 -20.28 -1.08 16.99
C ARG A 16 -18.89 -0.77 17.58
N ARG A 17 -17.87 -0.89 16.74
CA ARG A 17 -16.67 -0.06 16.80
C ARG A 17 -16.27 0.29 15.37
N SER A 18 -16.99 1.25 14.80
CA SER A 18 -16.59 1.97 13.59
C SER A 18 -15.39 2.85 13.93
N PHE A 19 -14.19 2.28 13.88
CA PHE A 19 -12.96 3.07 13.84
C PHE A 19 -12.62 3.37 12.38
N LEU A 20 -13.44 4.21 11.75
CA LEU A 20 -12.98 5.02 10.64
C LEU A 20 -12.15 6.13 11.28
N SER A 21 -10.90 5.83 11.62
CA SER A 21 -9.93 6.88 11.91
C SER A 21 -9.66 7.58 10.59
N SER A 22 -10.26 8.75 10.42
CA SER A 22 -9.86 9.71 9.41
C SER A 22 -8.34 9.90 9.50
N PHE A 23 -7.63 9.55 8.43
CA PHE A 23 -6.23 9.94 8.25
C PHE A 23 -6.23 11.45 8.00
N GLN A 24 -6.34 12.25 9.07
CA GLN A 24 -6.07 13.67 8.98
C GLN A 24 -4.55 13.82 8.95
N ARG A 25 -4.02 14.22 7.80
CA ARG A 25 -2.65 14.69 7.65
C ARG A 25 -2.50 15.91 8.56
N THR A 26 -2.02 15.71 9.79
CA THR A 26 -1.68 16.81 10.68
C THR A 26 -0.43 17.47 10.12
N SER A 27 -0.64 18.57 9.42
CA SER A 27 0.40 19.43 8.85
C SER A 27 1.14 20.16 9.99
N SER A 28 1.98 19.47 10.76
CA SER A 28 3.00 20.13 11.57
C SER A 28 4.15 20.53 10.65
N SER A 29 4.03 21.73 10.09
CA SER A 29 4.96 22.34 9.15
C SER A 29 6.29 22.66 9.82
N THR A 30 7.31 21.86 9.51
CA THR A 30 8.70 22.32 9.49
C THR A 30 9.25 21.97 8.11
N THR A 31 8.78 22.70 7.10
CA THR A 31 9.11 22.47 5.70
C THR A 31 10.55 22.93 5.46
N THR A 32 11.51 22.05 5.72
CA THR A 32 12.77 22.12 4.97
C THR A 32 12.44 21.65 3.56
N ASN A 33 12.43 22.59 2.61
CA ASN A 33 12.29 22.31 1.18
C ASN A 33 13.55 21.57 0.69
N ASN A 34 13.75 20.33 1.14
CA ASN A 34 14.71 19.43 0.53
C ASN A 34 14.07 19.00 -0.78
N ILE A 35 14.43 19.68 -1.87
CA ILE A 35 14.07 19.27 -3.22
C ILE A 35 14.64 17.86 -3.39
N ILE A 36 13.76 16.85 -3.43
CA ILE A 36 14.18 15.46 -3.61
C ILE A 36 14.63 15.32 -5.06
N GLN A 37 15.94 15.31 -5.26
CA GLN A 37 16.52 15.14 -6.58
C GLN A 37 16.57 13.66 -6.96
N PRO A 38 16.34 13.33 -8.23
CA PRO A 38 16.51 11.97 -8.70
C PRO A 38 17.98 11.55 -8.56
N ASN A 39 18.22 10.29 -8.21
CA ASN A 39 19.56 9.75 -8.10
C ASN A 39 19.83 8.70 -9.19
N PRO A 40 20.57 9.05 -10.26
CA PRO A 40 20.87 8.16 -11.36
C PRO A 40 21.72 6.94 -10.98
N SER A 41 22.45 6.98 -9.86
CA SER A 41 23.32 5.86 -9.46
C SER A 41 22.56 4.59 -9.10
N TYR A 42 21.25 4.69 -8.83
CA TYR A 42 20.37 3.55 -8.58
C TYR A 42 19.77 2.94 -9.85
N VAL A 43 20.06 3.49 -11.03
CA VAL A 43 19.52 3.00 -12.30
C VAL A 43 20.65 2.40 -13.13
N ASN A 44 20.59 1.10 -13.39
CA ASN A 44 21.49 0.43 -14.32
C ASN A 44 20.83 0.23 -15.68
N LEU A 45 21.40 0.84 -16.73
CA LEU A 45 20.89 0.82 -18.09
C LEU A 45 21.69 -0.11 -19.02
N SER A 46 22.61 -0.92 -18.50
CA SER A 46 23.52 -1.76 -19.31
C SER A 46 22.81 -2.80 -20.19
N HIS A 47 21.58 -3.18 -19.84
CA HIS A 47 20.75 -4.13 -20.59
C HIS A 47 19.48 -3.49 -21.16
N ALA A 48 19.37 -2.16 -21.11
CA ALA A 48 18.21 -1.48 -21.67
C ALA A 48 18.23 -1.55 -23.21
N PRO A 49 17.08 -1.73 -23.87
CA PRO A 49 17.01 -1.67 -25.33
C PRO A 49 17.37 -0.26 -25.81
N THR A 50 17.98 -0.15 -27.00
CA THR A 50 18.46 1.14 -27.53
C THR A 50 17.36 2.20 -27.66
N SER A 51 16.12 1.76 -27.93
CA SER A 51 14.92 2.62 -27.99
C SER A 51 14.48 3.17 -26.63
N TYR A 52 15.00 2.64 -25.52
CA TYR A 52 14.66 3.10 -24.18
C TYR A 52 15.24 4.49 -23.87
N LEU A 53 16.35 4.85 -24.52
CA LEU A 53 17.11 6.08 -24.24
C LEU A 53 16.81 7.23 -25.21
N THR A 54 15.91 7.06 -26.17
CA THR A 54 15.69 8.03 -27.26
C THR A 54 14.80 9.21 -26.86
N SER A 55 14.23 9.21 -25.65
CA SER A 55 13.40 10.30 -25.14
C SER A 55 14.26 11.40 -24.51
N SER A 56 13.82 12.66 -24.63
CA SER A 56 14.44 13.80 -23.95
C SER A 56 14.35 13.73 -22.41
N SER A 57 13.51 12.84 -21.89
CA SER A 57 13.35 12.58 -20.46
C SER A 57 14.02 11.26 -20.05
N ALA A 58 14.55 11.21 -18.83
CA ALA A 58 15.08 9.98 -18.26
C ALA A 58 13.96 8.90 -18.19
N PRO A 59 14.16 7.71 -18.78
CA PRO A 59 13.11 6.70 -18.91
C PRO A 59 12.82 5.94 -17.60
N ALA A 60 13.78 5.95 -16.66
CA ALA A 60 13.62 5.47 -15.29
C ALA A 60 14.27 6.46 -14.33
N VAL A 61 13.58 6.73 -13.23
CA VAL A 61 14.00 7.71 -12.23
C VAL A 61 13.79 7.14 -10.83
N VAL A 62 14.79 7.26 -9.98
CA VAL A 62 14.71 6.81 -8.58
C VAL A 62 14.91 8.01 -7.66
N TYR A 63 13.90 8.27 -6.83
CA TYR A 63 13.97 9.28 -5.78
C TYR A 63 14.37 8.62 -4.47
N ASN A 64 15.61 8.86 -4.05
CA ASN A 64 16.08 8.31 -2.79
C ASN A 64 15.32 8.93 -1.62
N SER A 65 15.01 8.12 -0.60
CA SER A 65 14.31 8.57 0.61
C SER A 65 12.99 9.32 0.32
N PHE A 66 12.28 8.95 -0.75
CA PHE A 66 11.00 9.56 -1.12
C PHE A 66 9.98 9.53 0.02
N LEU A 67 9.93 8.41 0.74
CA LEU A 67 9.14 8.28 1.96
C LEU A 67 9.98 8.57 3.18
N SER A 68 9.45 9.38 4.09
CA SER A 68 9.95 9.47 5.45
C SER A 68 9.76 8.15 6.20
N LYS A 69 10.53 7.96 7.27
CA LYS A 69 10.42 6.76 8.13
C LYS A 69 9.01 6.59 8.71
N SER A 70 8.36 7.68 9.10
CA SER A 70 6.99 7.67 9.62
C SER A 70 5.97 7.24 8.57
N GLU A 71 6.09 7.73 7.34
CA GLU A 71 5.20 7.34 6.23
C GLU A 71 5.39 5.87 5.87
N CYS A 72 6.64 5.40 5.82
CA CYS A 72 6.94 3.99 5.61
C CYS A 72 6.29 3.10 6.69
N ASN A 73 6.43 3.45 7.97
CA ASN A 73 5.81 2.71 9.06
C ASN A 73 4.27 2.68 8.96
N ALA A 74 3.66 3.81 8.60
CA ALA A 74 2.21 3.89 8.43
C ALA A 74 1.71 2.96 7.31
N LEU A 75 2.41 2.94 6.17
CA LEU A 75 2.09 2.05 5.05
C LEU A 75 2.27 0.56 5.42
N VAL A 76 3.34 0.23 6.13
CA VAL A 76 3.59 -1.14 6.60
C VAL A 76 2.48 -1.63 7.52
N LEU A 77 2.02 -0.79 8.46
CA LEU A 77 0.92 -1.16 9.36
C LEU A 77 -0.39 -1.42 8.61
N ASP A 78 -0.75 -0.54 7.67
CA ASP A 78 -1.97 -0.68 6.87
C ASP A 78 -1.91 -1.96 6.00
N ILE A 79 -0.83 -2.14 5.23
CA ILE A 79 -0.71 -3.27 4.31
C ILE A 79 -0.59 -4.61 5.05
N THR A 80 0.12 -4.66 6.17
CA THR A 80 0.28 -5.90 6.96
C THR A 80 -1.08 -6.43 7.40
N SER A 81 -1.99 -5.54 7.82
CA SER A 81 -3.33 -5.94 8.25
C SER A 81 -4.15 -6.58 7.12
N LYS A 82 -4.07 -6.03 5.89
CA LYS A 82 -4.77 -6.51 4.69
C LYS A 82 -4.18 -7.82 4.18
N MET A 83 -2.86 -7.99 4.31
CA MET A 83 -2.12 -9.13 3.79
C MET A 83 -2.10 -10.34 4.73
N LYS A 84 -2.30 -10.13 6.04
CA LYS A 84 -2.16 -11.17 7.08
C LYS A 84 -2.93 -12.46 6.78
N ARG A 85 -4.13 -12.37 6.21
CA ARG A 85 -4.99 -13.52 5.94
C ARG A 85 -4.91 -14.05 4.50
N ARG A 86 -4.13 -13.39 3.63
CA ARG A 86 -3.92 -13.84 2.24
C ARG A 86 -2.95 -15.01 2.24
N ARG A 87 -3.15 -15.97 1.34
CA ARG A 87 -2.17 -17.03 1.05
C ARG A 87 -1.27 -16.57 -0.09
N TYR A 88 -0.08 -17.17 -0.15
CA TYR A 88 0.80 -16.98 -1.30
C TYR A 88 0.13 -17.56 -2.54
N GLU A 89 0.29 -16.87 -3.66
CA GLU A 89 -0.20 -17.35 -4.95
C GLU A 89 0.53 -18.62 -5.34
N LYS A 90 -0.21 -19.57 -5.90
CA LYS A 90 0.36 -20.81 -6.42
C LYS A 90 1.05 -20.46 -7.74
N GLY A 91 2.37 -20.60 -7.78
CA GLY A 91 3.15 -20.31 -8.98
C GLY A 91 2.67 -21.09 -10.20
N HIS A 92 2.81 -20.47 -11.37
CA HIS A 92 2.63 -21.10 -12.69
C HIS A 92 3.96 -21.04 -13.46
N TRP A 93 4.14 -21.94 -14.43
CA TRP A 93 5.42 -22.11 -15.13
C TRP A 93 5.76 -20.93 -16.06
N ASP A 94 4.78 -20.13 -16.44
CA ASP A 94 4.89 -18.91 -17.26
C ASP A 94 4.67 -17.63 -16.43
N ALA A 95 4.55 -17.74 -15.10
CA ALA A 95 4.28 -16.60 -14.25
C ALA A 95 5.51 -15.67 -14.16
N VAL A 96 5.29 -14.38 -14.40
CA VAL A 96 6.34 -13.35 -14.30
C VAL A 96 6.75 -13.09 -12.85
N ILE A 97 5.80 -13.21 -11.91
CA ILE A 97 6.02 -13.02 -10.48
C ILE A 97 5.74 -14.34 -9.77
N THR A 98 6.66 -14.77 -8.91
CA THR A 98 6.53 -16.00 -8.12
C THR A 98 6.57 -15.70 -6.63
N THR A 99 6.03 -16.60 -5.80
CA THR A 99 6.11 -16.52 -4.32
C THR A 99 5.58 -15.22 -3.71
N TYR A 100 4.51 -14.66 -4.28
CA TYR A 100 3.97 -13.37 -3.87
C TYR A 100 2.57 -13.48 -3.27
N LYS A 101 2.12 -12.40 -2.65
CA LYS A 101 0.73 -12.11 -2.27
C LYS A 101 0.44 -10.71 -2.78
N GLU A 102 -0.81 -10.41 -3.11
CA GLU A 102 -1.21 -9.07 -3.51
C GLU A 102 -2.56 -8.65 -2.91
N VAL A 103 -2.78 -7.34 -2.86
CA VAL A 103 -4.06 -6.74 -2.55
C VAL A 103 -4.20 -5.45 -3.35
N GLU A 104 -5.29 -5.36 -4.12
CA GLU A 104 -5.62 -4.14 -4.85
C GLU A 104 -6.15 -3.07 -3.86
N LEU A 105 -5.53 -1.89 -3.86
CA LEU A 105 -5.98 -0.75 -3.06
C LEU A 105 -6.85 0.16 -3.92
N ARG A 106 -8.11 0.35 -3.51
CA ARG A 106 -8.98 1.31 -4.20
C ARG A 106 -8.44 2.72 -4.02
N ILE A 107 -8.14 3.40 -5.12
CA ILE A 107 -7.91 4.83 -5.13
C ILE A 107 -9.24 5.52 -4.79
N PRO A 108 -9.32 6.37 -3.75
CA PRO A 108 -10.51 7.16 -3.49
C PRO A 108 -10.87 7.99 -4.73
N ARG A 109 -12.13 7.98 -5.15
CA ARG A 109 -12.60 8.63 -6.39
C ARG A 109 -12.43 10.15 -6.40
N ASP A 110 -12.03 10.74 -5.28
CA ASP A 110 -11.95 12.19 -5.09
C ASP A 110 -10.58 12.77 -5.48
N PHE A 111 -9.62 11.95 -5.93
CA PHE A 111 -8.40 12.43 -6.60
C PHE A 111 -8.70 12.76 -8.07
N HIS A 112 -9.52 13.78 -8.30
CA HIS A 112 -9.43 14.52 -9.55
C HIS A 112 -8.10 15.27 -9.51
N GLY A 113 -7.13 14.81 -10.30
CA GLY A 113 -5.97 15.62 -10.60
C GLY A 113 -6.47 16.97 -11.11
N THR A 114 -6.09 18.05 -10.43
CA THR A 114 -6.10 19.37 -11.04
C THR A 114 -5.08 19.30 -12.17
N GLU A 115 -5.58 18.95 -13.36
CA GLU A 115 -4.90 19.30 -14.61
C GLU A 115 -5.01 20.83 -14.71
N GLU A 116 -3.89 21.52 -14.48
CA GLU A 116 -3.68 22.88 -14.97
C GLU A 116 -3.19 22.85 -16.41
#